data_AF-B9LV25-F1
#
_entry.id   AF-B9LV25-F1
#
_cell.length_a   1.000
_cell.length_b   1.000
_cell.length_c   1.000
_cell.angle_alpha   90.00
_cell.angle_beta   90.00
_cell.angle_gamma   90.00
#
_symmetry.space_group_name_H-M   'P 1'
#
loop_
_entity.id
_entity.type
_entity.pdbx_description
1 polymer ?
#
loop_
_entity_poly.entity_id
_entity_poly.type
_entity_poly.pdbx_seq_one_letter_code
_entity_poly.pdbx_strand_id
1 'polypeptide(L)' 'MEFDLPRAAGIVALIVALGTAGVAFGTPMALSTTLMMVLPSMVVFGAIAFVTGMKHGEFRATHA' A
#
# COMPACT_ATOMS: atom_id res chain seq x y z
N MET A 1 -1.12 3.70 20.53
CA MET A 1 0.02 3.44 19.65
C MET A 1 0.16 4.67 18.78
N GLU A 2 1.23 5.45 18.94
CA GLU A 2 1.47 6.61 18.08
C GLU A 2 1.83 6.08 16.70
N PHE A 3 0.81 5.87 15.86
CA PHE A 3 1.01 5.58 14.44
C PHE A 3 1.33 6.90 13.77
N ASP A 4 2.58 7.33 13.94
CA ASP A 4 3.09 8.47 13.20
C ASP A 4 3.05 8.16 11.71
N LEU A 5 2.80 9.20 10.91
CA LEU A 5 2.76 9.12 9.45
C LEU A 5 3.88 8.25 8.84
N PRO A 6 5.18 8.39 9.22
CA PRO A 6 6.25 7.54 8.69
C PRO A 6 6.09 6.06 9.05
N ARG A 7 5.61 5.75 10.26
CA ARG A 7 5.41 4.35 10.70
C ARG A 7 4.26 3.71 9.93
N ALA A 8 3.17 4.43 9.75
CA ALA A 8 2.00 3.97 9.01
C ALA A 8 2.33 3.80 7.51
N ALA A 9 3.04 4.75 6.90
CA ALA A 9 3.54 4.63 5.52
C ALA A 9 4.52 3.45 5.37
N GLY A 10 5.39 3.23 6.36
CA GLY A 10 6.30 2.08 6.38
C GLY A 10 5.58 0.73 6.36
N ILE A 11 4.43 0.63 7.02
CA ILE A 11 3.60 -0.58 6.97
C ILE A 11 2.99 -0.78 5.59
N VAL A 12 2.50 0.29 4.94
CA VAL A 12 2.01 0.21 3.55
C VAL A 12 3.12 -0.28 2.62
N ALA A 13 4.34 0.26 2.75
CA ALA A 13 5.49 -0.18 1.98
C ALA A 13 5.83 -1.66 2.22
N LEU A 14 5.78 -2.12 3.47
CA LEU A 14 5.99 -3.53 3.81
C LEU A 14 4.93 -4.44 3.16
N ILE A 15 3.66 -4.04 3.21
CA ILE A 15 2.57 -4.78 2.55
C ILE A 15 2.80 -4.85 1.04
N VAL A 16 3.19 -3.75 0.41
CA VAL A 16 3.52 -3.72 -1.02
C VAL A 16 4.69 -4.64 -1.34
N ALA A 17 5.75 -4.64 -0.53
CA ALA A 17 6.91 -5.51 -0.73
C ALA A 17 6.54 -7.00 -0.64
N LEU A 18 5.77 -7.38 0.39
CA LEU A 18 5.29 -8.74 0.57
C LEU A 18 4.33 -9.17 -0.54
N GLY A 19 3.41 -8.29 -0.93
CA GLY A 19 2.48 -8.54 -2.04
C GLY A 19 3.22 -8.71 -3.37
N THR A 20 4.26 -7.90 -3.62
CA THR A 20 5.09 -8.01 -4.82
C THR A 20 5.83 -9.34 -4.87
N ALA A 21 6.42 -9.77 -3.75
CA ALA A 21 7.05 -11.08 -3.65
C ALA A 21 6.02 -12.21 -3.87
N GLY A 22 4.86 -12.13 -3.23
CA GLY A 22 3.77 -13.10 -3.40
C GLY A 22 3.31 -13.23 -4.85
N VAL A 23 3.18 -12.12 -5.57
CA VAL A 23 2.84 -12.12 -7.00
C VAL A 23 3.99 -12.68 -7.85
N ALA A 24 5.23 -12.28 -7.58
CA ALA A 24 6.40 -12.71 -8.35
C ALA A 24 6.65 -14.22 -8.27
N PHE A 25 6.35 -14.86 -7.14
CA PHE A 25 6.57 -16.30 -6.94
C PHE A 25 5.29 -17.14 -7.01
N GLY A 26 4.11 -16.52 -6.86
CA GLY A 26 2.82 -17.22 -6.79
C GLY A 26 2.00 -17.17 -8.08
N THR A 27 2.48 -16.48 -9.12
CA THR A 27 1.78 -16.36 -10.40
C THR A 27 2.70 -16.68 -11.58
N PRO A 28 2.16 -17.11 -12.74
CA PRO A 28 2.96 -17.38 -13.93
C PRO A 28 3.38 -16.10 -14.70
N MET A 29 3.29 -14.91 -14.09
CA MET A 29 3.66 -13.66 -14.75
C MET A 29 5.18 -13.51 -14.86
N ALA A 30 5.65 -12.90 -15.95
CA ALA A 30 7.04 -12.53 -16.09
C ALA A 30 7.45 -11.50 -15.02
N LEU A 31 8.68 -11.61 -14.51
CA LEU A 31 9.20 -10.67 -13.49
C LEU A 31 9.19 -9.22 -13.98
N SER A 32 9.44 -8.99 -15.28
CA SER A 32 9.35 -7.66 -15.90
C SER A 32 7.94 -7.07 -15.78
N THR A 33 6.89 -7.86 -16.03
CA THR A 33 5.50 -7.44 -15.87
C THR A 33 5.20 -7.09 -14.41
N THR A 34 5.65 -7.93 -13.47
CA THR A 34 5.46 -7.66 -12.04
C THR A 34 6.14 -6.37 -11.59
N LEU A 35 7.40 -6.14 -11.98
CA LEU A 35 8.16 -4.98 -11.54
C LEU A 35 7.81 -3.68 -12.27
N MET A 36 7.41 -3.75 -13.54
CA MET A 36 7.16 -2.56 -14.37
C MET A 36 5.68 -2.19 -14.51
N MET A 37 4.75 -3.08 -14.13
CA MET A 37 3.30 -2.82 -14.24
C MET A 37 2.58 -3.01 -12.90
N VAL A 38 2.79 -4.16 -12.26
CA VAL A 38 2.06 -4.52 -11.03
C VAL A 38 2.56 -3.72 -9.84
N LEU A 39 3.86 -3.72 -9.56
CA LEU A 39 4.44 -2.98 -8.44
C LEU A 39 4.13 -1.48 -8.51
N PRO A 40 4.30 -0.77 -9.64
CA PRO A 40 3.95 0.64 -9.74
C PRO A 40 2.46 0.90 -9.46
N SER A 41 1.56 0.09 -10.00
CA SER A 41 0.12 0.25 -9.74
C SER A 41 -0.25 -0.03 -8.27
N MET A 42 0.37 -1.04 -7.64
CA MET A 42 0.20 -1.32 -6.21
C MET A 42 0.67 -0.16 -5.33
N VAL A 43 1.80 0.47 -5.67
CA VAL A 43 2.32 1.64 -4.94
C VAL A 43 1.35 2.81 -5.05
N VAL A 44 0.92 3.15 -6.27
CA VAL A 44 0.00 4.27 -6.50
C VAL A 44 -1.34 4.03 -5.81
N PHE A 45 -1.92 2.85 -5.98
CA PHE A 45 -3.19 2.51 -5.34
C PHE A 45 -3.08 2.48 -3.81
N GLY A 46 -2.02 1.87 -3.28
CA GLY A 46 -1.75 1.84 -1.84
C GLY A 46 -1.61 3.23 -1.24
N ALA A 47 -0.93 4.15 -1.94
CA ALA A 47 -0.81 5.55 -1.52
C ALA A 47 -2.17 6.27 -1.51
N ILE A 48 -2.99 6.09 -2.56
CA ILE A 48 -4.34 6.68 -2.62
C ILE A 48 -5.20 6.15 -1.48
N ALA A 49 -5.27 4.81 -1.33
CA ALA A 49 -6.08 4.18 -0.28
C ALA A 49 -5.63 4.60 1.12
N PHE A 50 -4.33 4.72 1.36
CA PHE A 50 -3.77 5.17 2.63
C PHE A 50 -4.20 6.61 2.95
N VAL A 51 -4.02 7.55 2.02
CA VAL A 51 -4.37 8.96 2.22
C VAL A 51 -5.88 9.13 2.43
N THR A 52 -6.70 8.48 1.58
CA THR A 52 -8.16 8.55 1.70
C THR A 52 -8.64 7.94 3.02
N GLY A 53 -8.09 6.79 3.42
CA GLY A 53 -8.42 6.13 4.68
C GLY A 53 -8.09 6.99 5.90
N MET A 54 -6.92 7.62 5.92
CA MET A 54 -6.53 8.55 6.98
C MET A 54 -7.51 9.72 7.09
N LYS A 55 -7.85 10.36 5.97
CA LYS A 55 -8.78 11.51 5.95
C LYS A 55 -10.20 11.12 6.35
N HIS A 56 -10.65 9.95 5.94
CA HIS A 56 -11.94 9.42 6.37
C HIS A 56 -11.96 9.14 7.88
N GLY A 57 -10.87 8.59 8.44
CA GLY A 57 -10.72 8.39 9.88
C GLY A 57 -10.74 9.70 10.67
N GLU A 58 -10.01 10.71 10.19
CA GLU A 58 -9.97 12.06 10.78
C GLU A 58 -11.36 12.72 10.78
N PHE A 59 -12.10 12.62 9.67
CA PHE A 59 -13.47 13.10 9.57
C PHE A 59 -14.38 12.44 10.61
N ARG A 60 -14.32 11.12 10.74
CA ARG A 60 -15.12 10.37 11.73
C ARG A 60 -14.73 10.70 13.17
N ALA A 61 -13.46 10.94 13.46
CA ALA A 61 -13.02 11.27 14.82
C ALA A 61 -13.44 12.68 15.27
N THR A 62 -13.63 13.60 14.32
CA THR A 62 -13.93 15.01 14.59
C THR A 62 -15.42 15.37 14.47
N HIS A 63 -16.21 14.55 13.78
CA HIS A 63 -17.63 14.79 13.48
C HIS A 63 -18.56 13.67 13.98
N ALA A 64 -18.12 12.88 14.97
CA ALA A 64 -18.92 11.82 15.62
C ALA A 64 -19.51 12.27 16.96
#